data_AF-A0A6J4XEV8-F1
#
_entry.id   AF-A0A6J4XEV8-F1
#
_cell.length_a   1.000
_cell.length_b   1.000
_cell.length_c   1.000
_cell.angle_alpha   90.00
_cell.angle_beta   90.00
_cell.angle_gamma   90.00
#
_symmetry.space_group_name_H-M   'P 1'
#
loop_
_entity.id
_entity.type
_entity.pdbx_description
1 polymer ?
#
loop_
_entity_poly.entity_id
_entity_poly.type
_entity_poly.pdbx_seq_one_letter_code
_entity_poly.pdbx_strand_id
1 'polypeptide(L)'
;MKNHFLSILPQDESNEQRQGKIWVTVICIGVVLLLLNGLLFPGASIAGETVLYSEDFEGSNGGYTVSAAPGMLIGWEYGTPLFGEGVYAHSGTRCWGTNLDGRLEFGTDGSLTALPAVLPSINATERIYVSFWGLIKVDGMNDRGQMHVSNDGVNWQKICDLFYTMEGGRNEAGDPNEFGEAKWRQYVFDVSDF
;
A
#
# COMPACT_ATOMS: atom_id res chain seq x y z
N MET A 1 -9.76 -12.43 -4.75
CA MET A 1 -10.12 -11.00 -4.89
C MET A 1 -9.42 -10.28 -3.76
N LYS A 2 -8.34 -9.55 -4.05
CA LYS A 2 -7.62 -8.76 -3.04
C LYS A 2 -7.44 -7.37 -3.63
N ASN A 3 -8.23 -6.46 -3.08
CA ASN A 3 -8.40 -5.09 -3.52
C ASN A 3 -7.26 -4.21 -3.00
N HIS A 4 -7.17 -2.99 -3.53
CA HIS A 4 -6.38 -1.91 -2.95
C HIS A 4 -7.16 -1.36 -1.75
N PHE A 5 -6.60 -1.43 -0.54
CA PHE A 5 -7.31 -1.00 0.67
C PHE A 5 -6.67 0.27 1.23
N LEU A 6 -7.46 1.32 1.42
CA LEU A 6 -7.13 2.34 2.40
C LEU A 6 -7.70 1.87 3.74
N SER A 7 -6.85 1.58 4.73
CA SER A 7 -7.26 0.97 6.00
C SER A 7 -6.92 1.85 7.19
N ILE A 8 -7.57 1.64 8.33
CA ILE A 8 -7.27 2.30 9.61
C ILE A 8 -6.94 1.19 10.61
N LEU A 9 -5.73 1.21 11.18
CA LEU A 9 -5.27 0.25 12.19
C LEU A 9 -4.76 0.99 13.43
N PRO A 10 -5.10 0.56 14.66
CA PRO A 10 -4.55 1.15 15.87
C PRO A 10 -3.07 0.79 16.05
N GLN A 11 -2.26 1.77 16.44
CA GLN A 11 -0.86 1.61 16.84
C GLN A 11 -0.76 1.29 18.34
N ASP A 12 0.17 0.40 18.70
CA ASP A 12 0.58 0.12 20.08
C ASP A 12 1.48 1.26 20.59
N GLU A 13 1.13 1.85 21.74
CA GLU A 13 1.70 3.12 22.23
C GLU A 13 3.04 2.95 22.98
N SER A 14 3.90 3.96 22.85
CA SER A 14 4.78 4.42 23.93
C SER A 14 4.92 5.96 23.78
N ASN A 15 4.88 6.83 24.79
CA ASN A 15 4.98 6.67 26.23
C ASN A 15 4.59 8.02 26.90
N GLU A 16 3.65 8.05 27.85
CA GLU A 16 3.67 9.01 28.97
C GLU A 16 3.07 8.39 30.26
N GLN A 17 3.95 7.66 30.96
CA GLN A 17 4.03 7.40 32.41
C GLN A 17 2.76 7.51 33.27
N ARG A 18 2.14 6.35 33.58
CA ARG A 18 1.53 6.08 34.89
C ARG A 18 1.97 4.71 35.42
N GLN A 19 2.60 4.73 36.59
CA GLN A 19 3.19 3.56 37.24
C GLN A 19 2.17 2.41 37.45
N GLY A 20 2.52 1.19 37.01
CA GLY A 20 1.76 -0.04 37.29
C GLY A 20 2.50 -1.29 36.76
N LYS A 21 2.47 -2.39 37.52
CA LYS A 21 3.33 -3.58 37.37
C LYS A 21 3.01 -4.45 36.13
N ILE A 22 4.05 -5.08 35.57
CA ILE A 22 4.02 -6.02 34.42
C ILE A 22 3.56 -7.43 34.86
N TRP A 23 2.85 -8.15 33.98
CA TRP A 23 2.86 -9.62 33.99
C TRP A 23 3.06 -10.17 32.57
N VAL A 24 4.03 -11.07 32.43
CA VAL A 24 4.33 -11.86 31.21
C VAL A 24 3.83 -13.28 31.42
N THR A 25 3.26 -13.92 30.40
CA THR A 25 3.18 -15.38 30.31
C THR A 25 3.21 -15.82 28.85
N VAL A 26 4.07 -16.80 28.57
CA VAL A 26 4.08 -17.63 27.37
C VAL A 26 3.94 -19.07 27.86
N ILE A 27 3.17 -19.93 27.18
CA ILE A 27 3.51 -21.35 26.90
C ILE A 27 2.49 -22.02 25.95
N CYS A 28 3.08 -22.62 24.91
CA CYS A 28 2.83 -23.82 24.09
C CYS A 28 1.45 -24.32 23.60
N ILE A 29 1.55 -24.81 22.36
CA ILE A 29 0.62 -25.59 21.50
C ILE A 29 0.10 -26.88 22.17
N GLY A 30 -1.20 -27.14 22.03
CA GLY A 30 -1.81 -28.46 22.21
C GLY A 30 -3.24 -28.44 22.79
N VAL A 31 -4.22 -28.82 21.98
CA VAL A 31 -5.68 -28.91 22.22
C VAL A 31 -6.12 -29.19 23.68
N VAL A 32 -6.90 -28.28 24.26
CA VAL A 32 -7.84 -28.57 25.37
C VAL A 32 -9.15 -27.81 25.13
N LEU A 33 -10.25 -28.56 25.02
CA LEU A 33 -11.63 -28.08 24.99
C LEU A 33 -12.11 -27.93 26.44
N LEU A 34 -12.39 -26.71 26.89
CA LEU A 34 -13.09 -26.43 28.15
C LEU A 34 -14.13 -25.34 27.92
N LEU A 35 -15.40 -25.73 28.04
CA LEU A 35 -16.53 -24.82 28.19
C LEU A 35 -16.46 -24.19 29.59
N LEU A 36 -16.39 -22.85 29.69
CA LEU A 36 -16.85 -22.14 30.87
C LEU A 36 -17.41 -20.76 30.50
N ASN A 37 -18.60 -20.51 31.05
CA ASN A 37 -19.47 -19.36 30.82
C ASN A 37 -18.85 -18.01 31.21
N GLY A 38 -19.12 -17.00 30.38
CA GLY A 38 -19.58 -15.69 30.83
C GLY A 38 -18.61 -14.86 31.68
N LEU A 39 -17.72 -14.13 31.02
CA LEU A 39 -17.31 -12.80 31.47
C LEU A 39 -17.64 -11.83 30.35
N LEU A 40 -18.73 -11.08 30.54
CA LEU A 40 -19.06 -9.90 29.74
C LEU A 40 -17.91 -8.90 29.89
N PHE A 41 -17.01 -8.85 28.92
CA PHE A 41 -16.22 -7.66 28.72
C PHE A 41 -17.16 -6.63 28.07
N PRO A 42 -17.48 -5.50 28.73
CA PRO A 42 -18.16 -4.41 28.06
C PRO A 42 -17.25 -3.91 26.94
N GLY A 43 -17.62 -4.24 25.70
CA GLY A 43 -17.23 -3.56 24.48
C GLY A 43 -15.75 -3.20 24.36
N ALA A 44 -14.88 -4.20 24.20
CA ALA A 44 -13.74 -3.96 23.31
C ALA A 44 -14.32 -3.88 21.89
N SER A 45 -14.58 -2.67 21.38
CA SER A 45 -14.67 -2.52 19.94
C SER A 45 -13.30 -2.89 19.39
N ILE A 46 -13.19 -3.99 18.65
CA ILE A 46 -12.15 -4.03 17.63
C ILE A 46 -12.46 -2.80 16.75
N ALA A 47 -11.54 -1.84 16.73
CA ALA A 47 -11.61 -0.75 15.78
C ALA A 47 -11.68 -1.40 14.39
N GLY A 48 -12.84 -1.29 13.75
CA GLY A 48 -13.07 -1.87 12.43
C GLY A 48 -12.32 -1.05 11.40
N GLU A 49 -11.58 -1.73 10.52
CA GLU A 49 -11.03 -1.12 9.32
C GLU A 49 -12.17 -0.53 8.48
N THR A 50 -12.12 0.78 8.22
CA THR A 50 -13.06 1.45 7.31
C THR A 50 -12.35 1.76 6.01
N VAL A 51 -12.86 1.24 4.90
CA VAL A 51 -12.32 1.49 3.56
C VAL A 51 -12.94 2.76 3.00
N LEU A 52 -12.15 3.83 2.88
CA LEU A 52 -12.63 5.09 2.31
C LEU A 52 -12.67 5.06 0.78
N TYR A 53 -11.72 4.36 0.18
CA TYR A 53 -11.59 4.21 -1.27
C TYR A 53 -10.90 2.90 -1.60
N SER A 54 -11.33 2.26 -2.69
CA SER A 54 -10.74 1.05 -3.23
C SER A 54 -11.03 0.97 -4.73
N GLU A 55 -10.03 0.57 -5.51
CA GLU A 55 -10.22 0.18 -6.91
C GLU A 55 -9.49 -1.13 -7.20
N ASP A 56 -10.09 -1.98 -8.02
CA ASP A 56 -9.45 -3.15 -8.63
C ASP A 56 -9.09 -2.90 -10.11
N PHE A 57 -9.56 -1.77 -10.67
CA PHE A 57 -9.28 -1.30 -12.02
C PHE A 57 -9.85 -2.16 -13.16
N GLU A 58 -10.74 -3.11 -12.88
CA GLU A 58 -11.34 -3.94 -13.93
C GLU A 58 -12.43 -3.18 -14.70
N GLY A 59 -13.22 -2.39 -13.97
CA GLY A 59 -14.34 -1.63 -14.55
C GLY A 59 -13.91 -0.31 -15.19
N SER A 60 -12.85 0.33 -14.67
CA SER A 60 -12.43 1.66 -15.11
C SER A 60 -10.97 1.96 -14.74
N ASN A 61 -10.46 3.12 -15.19
CA ASN A 61 -9.14 3.62 -14.77
C ASN A 61 -9.16 4.28 -13.37
N GLY A 62 -10.27 4.15 -12.62
CA GLY A 62 -10.48 4.76 -11.31
C GLY A 62 -10.61 6.29 -11.33
N GLY A 63 -10.69 6.90 -12.51
CA GLY A 63 -10.60 8.35 -12.67
C GLY A 63 -9.19 8.92 -12.44
N TYR A 64 -8.17 8.06 -12.40
CA TYR A 64 -6.79 8.48 -12.23
C TYR A 64 -6.33 9.27 -13.46
N THR A 65 -5.49 10.28 -13.22
CA THR A 65 -4.94 11.15 -14.26
C THR A 65 -3.44 10.95 -14.39
N VAL A 66 -2.90 11.29 -15.56
CA VAL A 66 -1.48 11.15 -15.86
C VAL A 66 -0.90 12.49 -16.31
N SER A 67 0.35 12.72 -15.94
CA SER A 67 1.11 13.92 -16.34
C SER A 67 2.58 13.57 -16.50
N ALA A 68 3.37 14.50 -17.06
CA ALA A 68 4.81 14.35 -17.20
C ALA A 68 5.53 15.65 -16.86
N ALA A 69 6.78 15.55 -16.43
CA ALA A 69 7.66 16.70 -16.29
C ALA A 69 7.83 17.43 -17.64
N PRO A 70 8.09 18.75 -17.64
CA PRO A 70 8.26 19.50 -18.87
C PRO A 70 9.32 18.88 -19.81
N GLY A 71 8.91 18.52 -21.03
CA GLY A 71 9.78 17.91 -22.03
C GLY A 71 10.01 16.40 -21.89
N MET A 72 9.29 15.74 -20.97
CA MET A 72 9.41 14.30 -20.71
C MET A 72 8.17 13.52 -21.19
N LEU A 73 8.31 12.20 -21.29
CA LEU A 73 7.24 11.27 -21.65
C LEU A 73 6.43 10.85 -20.40
N ILE A 74 5.13 10.59 -20.60
CA ILE A 74 4.21 10.16 -19.53
C ILE A 74 4.47 8.71 -19.10
N GLY A 75 4.62 7.79 -20.06
CA GLY A 75 4.89 6.37 -19.81
C GLY A 75 3.79 5.56 -19.12
N TRP A 76 2.84 6.17 -18.42
CA TRP A 76 1.72 5.49 -17.74
C TRP A 76 0.59 5.13 -18.69
N GLU A 77 0.12 3.88 -18.58
CA GLU A 77 -0.95 3.32 -19.37
C GLU A 77 -1.93 2.53 -18.49
N TYR A 78 -3.20 2.63 -18.82
CA TYR A 78 -4.26 1.81 -18.23
C TYR A 78 -4.74 0.78 -19.25
N GLY A 79 -4.74 -0.49 -18.86
CA GLY A 79 -5.21 -1.55 -19.72
C GLY A 79 -4.74 -2.93 -19.30
N THR A 80 -4.81 -3.87 -20.23
CA THR A 80 -4.30 -5.22 -20.04
C THR A 80 -2.83 -5.26 -20.39
N PRO A 81 -1.95 -5.73 -19.49
CA PRO A 81 -0.55 -5.96 -19.83
C PRO A 81 -0.42 -6.99 -20.96
N LEU A 82 0.33 -6.63 -21.99
CA LEU A 82 0.60 -7.48 -23.16
C LEU A 82 2.10 -7.76 -23.34
N PHE A 83 2.96 -7.20 -22.48
CA PHE A 83 4.40 -7.42 -22.54
C PHE A 83 4.78 -8.82 -22.02
N GLY A 84 5.32 -9.65 -22.91
CA GLY A 84 5.65 -11.06 -22.66
C GLY A 84 6.80 -11.34 -21.67
N GLU A 85 7.32 -10.35 -20.94
CA GLU A 85 8.42 -10.50 -19.97
C GLU A 85 7.93 -10.56 -18.50
N GLY A 86 6.83 -11.26 -18.24
CA GLY A 86 6.32 -11.45 -16.86
C GLY A 86 5.59 -10.24 -16.29
N VAL A 87 5.06 -9.37 -17.14
CA VAL A 87 4.16 -8.27 -16.75
C VAL A 87 2.73 -8.77 -16.91
N TYR A 88 1.98 -8.77 -15.80
CA TYR A 88 0.59 -9.21 -15.73
C TYR A 88 -0.08 -8.45 -14.59
N ALA A 89 -1.38 -8.15 -14.68
CA ALA A 89 -2.10 -7.50 -13.60
C ALA A 89 -2.07 -8.37 -12.33
N HIS A 90 -1.90 -7.75 -11.15
CA HIS A 90 -1.86 -8.48 -9.87
C HIS A 90 -3.10 -9.36 -9.69
N SER A 91 -4.26 -8.82 -10.03
CA SER A 91 -5.53 -9.52 -10.06
C SER A 91 -6.31 -9.10 -11.30
N GLY A 92 -7.22 -9.96 -11.75
CA GLY A 92 -8.05 -9.66 -12.91
C GLY A 92 -7.22 -9.58 -14.20
N THR A 93 -7.54 -8.60 -15.03
CA THR A 93 -6.99 -8.45 -16.38
C THR A 93 -6.47 -7.06 -16.68
N ARG A 94 -6.77 -6.05 -15.85
CA ARG A 94 -6.44 -4.65 -16.09
C ARG A 94 -5.71 -4.04 -14.91
N CYS A 95 -4.76 -3.16 -15.20
CA CYS A 95 -4.09 -2.37 -14.20
C CYS A 95 -3.54 -1.08 -14.82
N TRP A 96 -3.03 -0.21 -13.96
CA TRP A 96 -2.07 0.81 -14.38
C TRP A 96 -0.67 0.22 -14.41
N GLY A 97 0.13 0.63 -15.40
CA GLY A 97 1.54 0.31 -15.45
C GLY A 97 2.30 1.26 -16.35
N THR A 98 3.62 1.21 -16.28
CA THR A 98 4.50 2.00 -17.14
C THR A 98 4.85 1.19 -18.39
N ASN A 99 4.29 1.57 -19.54
CA ASN A 99 4.32 0.86 -20.82
C ASN A 99 3.87 -0.62 -20.69
N LEU A 100 2.59 -0.89 -20.94
CA LEU A 100 1.97 -2.20 -20.70
C LEU A 100 2.25 -3.23 -21.81
N ASP A 101 2.67 -2.78 -22.98
CA ASP A 101 2.94 -3.65 -24.14
C ASP A 101 4.42 -3.63 -24.60
N GLY A 102 5.30 -2.95 -23.85
CA GLY A 102 6.69 -2.77 -24.22
C GLY A 102 7.62 -2.39 -23.08
N ARG A 103 8.82 -1.93 -23.46
CA ARG A 103 9.81 -1.41 -22.52
C ARG A 103 9.61 0.08 -22.34
N LEU A 104 9.79 0.56 -21.11
CA LEU A 104 9.72 1.98 -20.81
C LEU A 104 10.74 2.77 -21.64
N GLU A 105 10.30 3.86 -22.27
CA GLU A 105 11.15 4.68 -23.13
C GLU A 105 12.08 5.58 -22.30
N PHE A 106 13.27 5.86 -22.83
CA PHE A 106 14.19 6.84 -22.26
C PHE A 106 13.55 8.24 -22.25
N GLY A 107 13.76 9.00 -21.18
CA GLY A 107 13.14 10.32 -21.01
C GLY A 107 11.70 10.26 -20.49
N THR A 108 11.30 9.14 -19.88
CA THR A 108 10.05 9.05 -19.13
C THR A 108 10.23 9.62 -17.73
N ASP A 109 9.40 10.61 -17.39
CA ASP A 109 9.29 11.18 -16.05
C ASP A 109 7.82 11.56 -15.83
N GLY A 110 7.01 10.52 -15.62
CA GLY A 110 5.57 10.58 -15.60
C GLY A 110 4.97 10.27 -14.24
N SER A 111 3.88 10.97 -13.93
CA SER A 111 3.10 10.79 -12.71
C SER A 111 1.74 10.17 -13.02
N LEU A 112 1.31 9.28 -12.15
CA LEU A 112 -0.05 8.77 -12.07
C LEU A 112 -0.68 9.28 -10.77
N THR A 113 -1.78 10.01 -10.88
CA THR A 113 -2.40 10.71 -9.76
C THR A 113 -3.82 10.21 -9.54
N ALA A 114 -4.10 9.74 -8.32
CA ALA A 114 -5.44 9.35 -7.89
C ALA A 114 -6.36 10.57 -7.78
N LEU A 115 -7.68 10.34 -7.83
CA LEU A 115 -8.63 11.40 -7.49
C LEU A 115 -8.48 11.82 -6.02
N PRO A 116 -8.68 13.11 -5.68
CA PRO A 116 -8.67 13.56 -4.30
C PRO A 116 -9.71 12.81 -3.47
N ALA A 117 -9.29 12.22 -2.36
CA ALA A 117 -10.17 11.60 -1.39
C ALA A 117 -10.44 12.56 -0.24
N VAL A 118 -11.69 12.59 0.25
CA VAL A 118 -12.02 13.32 1.49
C VAL A 118 -11.66 12.44 2.67
N LEU A 119 -10.63 12.85 3.43
CA LEU A 119 -10.22 12.15 4.64
C LEU A 119 -11.11 12.55 5.83
N PRO A 120 -11.54 11.59 6.68
CA PRO A 120 -12.24 11.91 7.90
C PRO A 120 -11.28 12.53 8.92
N SER A 121 -11.82 13.31 9.85
CA SER A 121 -11.07 13.64 11.06
C SER A 121 -10.87 12.38 11.89
N ILE A 122 -9.62 12.11 12.26
CA ILE A 122 -9.22 10.96 13.07
C ILE A 122 -8.79 11.40 14.48
N ASN A 123 -9.01 10.55 15.46
CA ASN A 123 -8.52 10.73 16.84
C ASN A 123 -7.06 10.26 16.95
N ALA A 124 -6.40 10.56 18.08
CA ALA A 124 -4.99 10.20 18.31
C ALA A 124 -4.68 8.69 18.20
N THR A 125 -5.68 7.82 18.40
CA THR A 125 -5.56 6.35 18.33
C THR A 125 -5.92 5.76 16.97
N GLU A 126 -6.39 6.60 16.04
CA GLU A 126 -6.74 6.19 14.68
C GLU A 126 -5.56 6.51 13.74
N ARG A 127 -5.47 5.76 12.63
CA ARG A 127 -4.43 5.91 11.61
C ARG A 127 -5.03 5.80 10.23
N ILE A 128 -4.49 6.48 9.23
CA ILE A 128 -4.91 6.33 7.84
C ILE A 128 -3.77 5.68 7.07
N TYR A 129 -4.05 4.58 6.37
CA TYR A 129 -3.08 3.86 5.56
C TYR A 129 -3.45 3.90 4.10
N VAL A 130 -2.49 4.19 3.22
CA VAL A 130 -2.59 3.91 1.79
C VAL A 130 -1.91 2.59 1.49
N SER A 131 -2.62 1.66 0.82
CA SER A 131 -2.01 0.44 0.31
C SER A 131 -2.28 0.19 -1.16
N PHE A 132 -1.30 -0.42 -1.83
CA PHE A 132 -1.42 -0.89 -3.20
C PHE A 132 -0.52 -2.09 -3.44
N TRP A 133 -0.89 -2.89 -4.43
CA TRP A 133 0.00 -3.90 -5.00
C TRP A 133 0.84 -3.27 -6.10
N GLY A 134 2.15 -3.53 -6.09
CA GLY A 134 3.09 -3.06 -7.10
C GLY A 134 4.08 -4.16 -7.50
N LEU A 135 4.38 -4.25 -8.80
CA LEU A 135 5.52 -4.99 -9.33
C LEU A 135 6.48 -3.95 -9.92
N ILE A 136 7.62 -3.77 -9.26
CA ILE A 136 8.60 -2.74 -9.63
C ILE A 136 9.83 -3.41 -10.24
N LYS A 137 10.08 -3.11 -11.52
CA LYS A 137 11.22 -3.62 -12.30
C LYS A 137 11.90 -2.44 -13.00
N VAL A 138 12.69 -1.69 -12.24
CA VAL A 138 13.44 -0.50 -12.72
C VAL A 138 14.93 -0.82 -12.85
N ASP A 139 15.66 -0.24 -13.80
CA ASP A 139 17.09 -0.52 -13.94
C ASP A 139 17.90 0.12 -12.79
N GLY A 140 18.93 -0.57 -12.31
CA GLY A 140 19.67 -0.23 -11.10
C GLY A 140 20.58 1.00 -11.21
N MET A 141 20.59 1.70 -12.34
CA MET A 141 21.57 2.77 -12.61
C MET A 141 21.14 4.14 -12.09
N ASN A 142 19.85 4.50 -12.12
CA ASN A 142 19.29 5.74 -11.54
C ASN A 142 17.75 5.74 -11.48
N ASP A 143 17.10 4.70 -12.01
CA ASP A 143 15.65 4.65 -12.16
C ASP A 143 14.99 4.30 -10.83
N ARG A 144 13.85 4.94 -10.57
CA ARG A 144 13.04 4.68 -9.38
C ARG A 144 11.60 5.11 -9.63
N GLY A 145 10.66 4.38 -9.04
CA GLY A 145 9.35 4.93 -8.74
C GLY A 145 9.43 5.80 -7.49
N GLN A 146 8.44 6.65 -7.26
CA GLN A 146 8.32 7.43 -6.04
C GLN A 146 6.86 7.54 -5.64
N MET A 147 6.58 7.46 -4.34
CA MET A 147 5.25 7.76 -3.82
C MET A 147 5.26 9.14 -3.18
N HIS A 148 4.26 9.93 -3.57
CA HIS A 148 4.02 11.26 -3.03
C HIS A 148 2.59 11.38 -2.52
N VAL A 149 2.38 12.27 -1.56
CA VAL A 149 1.06 12.66 -1.05
C VAL A 149 0.95 14.19 -1.03
N SER A 150 -0.27 14.69 -1.10
CA SER A 150 -0.57 16.13 -1.12
C SER A 150 -1.93 16.39 -0.49
N ASN A 151 -2.07 17.52 0.21
CA ASN A 151 -3.33 17.99 0.78
C ASN A 151 -4.00 19.11 -0.05
N ASP A 152 -3.32 19.62 -1.08
CA ASP A 152 -3.80 20.71 -1.94
C ASP A 152 -3.73 20.38 -3.45
N GLY A 153 -3.16 19.24 -3.83
CA GLY A 153 -2.96 18.81 -5.21
C GLY A 153 -1.86 19.59 -5.96
N VAL A 154 -1.15 20.50 -5.28
CA VAL A 154 -0.15 21.40 -5.87
C VAL A 154 1.23 21.16 -5.24
N ASN A 155 1.29 21.06 -3.92
CA ASN A 155 2.50 20.78 -3.15
C ASN A 155 2.52 19.31 -2.77
N TRP A 156 3.55 18.59 -3.22
CA TRP A 156 3.67 17.15 -3.05
C TRP A 156 4.85 16.80 -2.15
N GLN A 157 4.60 15.99 -1.12
CA GLN A 157 5.63 15.45 -0.26
C GLN A 157 5.96 14.02 -0.66
N LYS A 158 7.25 13.72 -0.88
CA LYS A 158 7.72 12.36 -1.10
C LYS A 158 7.73 11.59 0.21
N ILE A 159 7.12 10.40 0.21
CA ILE A 159 7.11 9.51 1.38
C ILE A 159 7.93 8.22 1.18
N CYS A 160 8.21 7.85 -0.07
CA CYS A 160 9.00 6.66 -0.38
C CYS A 160 9.64 6.76 -1.78
N ASP A 161 10.84 6.23 -1.92
CA ASP A 161 11.43 5.85 -3.22
C ASP A 161 11.15 4.37 -3.46
N LEU A 162 10.96 3.94 -4.71
CA LEU A 162 10.67 2.57 -5.15
C LEU A 162 11.76 2.06 -6.10
N PHE A 163 12.65 1.18 -5.63
CA PHE A 163 13.83 0.66 -6.34
C PHE A 163 13.65 -0.81 -6.79
N TYR A 164 14.55 -1.28 -7.67
CA TYR A 164 14.56 -2.65 -8.23
C TYR A 164 14.52 -3.76 -7.17
N THR A 165 15.24 -3.57 -6.07
CA THR A 165 15.16 -4.38 -4.84
C THR A 165 14.81 -3.44 -3.70
N MET A 166 13.55 -3.41 -3.33
CA MET A 166 13.06 -2.62 -2.21
C MET A 166 13.01 -3.43 -0.92
N GLU A 167 13.75 -2.95 0.08
CA GLU A 167 13.39 -3.08 1.49
C GLU A 167 11.99 -2.45 1.71
N GLY A 168 11.09 -3.11 2.45
CA GLY A 168 9.82 -2.54 2.89
C GLY A 168 8.53 -3.10 2.24
N GLY A 169 8.61 -3.72 1.06
CA GLY A 169 7.47 -4.41 0.45
C GLY A 169 7.37 -5.86 0.94
N ARG A 170 6.18 -6.30 1.35
CA ARG A 170 5.94 -7.70 1.77
C ARG A 170 5.38 -8.51 0.61
N ASN A 171 5.88 -9.73 0.41
CA ASN A 171 5.27 -10.68 -0.52
C ASN A 171 3.91 -11.18 0.03
N GLU A 172 3.20 -12.02 -0.73
CA GLU A 172 1.91 -12.58 -0.29
C GLU A 172 1.98 -13.37 1.04
N ALA A 173 3.16 -13.89 1.39
CA ALA A 173 3.43 -14.59 2.63
C ALA A 173 3.85 -13.65 3.78
N GLY A 174 3.97 -12.34 3.54
CA GLY A 174 4.38 -11.36 4.53
C GLY A 174 5.89 -11.21 4.72
N ASP A 175 6.71 -11.89 3.92
CA ASP A 175 8.18 -11.91 4.04
C ASP A 175 8.82 -10.68 3.34
N PRO A 176 9.64 -9.88 4.04
CA PRO A 176 10.36 -8.76 3.46
C PRO A 176 11.69 -9.12 2.76
N ASN A 177 12.23 -10.34 2.92
CA ASN A 177 13.64 -10.65 2.66
C ASN A 177 13.92 -11.46 1.36
N GLU A 178 12.97 -11.58 0.44
CA GLU A 178 13.19 -12.26 -0.83
C GLU A 178 13.86 -11.33 -1.85
N PHE A 179 15.09 -11.62 -2.27
CA PHE A 179 15.85 -10.85 -3.28
C PHE A 179 15.98 -11.65 -4.59
N GLY A 180 15.98 -10.96 -5.74
CA GLY A 180 16.45 -11.53 -7.02
C GLY A 180 15.49 -11.50 -8.20
N GLU A 181 14.19 -11.27 -8.00
CA GLU A 181 13.20 -11.18 -9.10
C GLU A 181 12.13 -10.12 -8.79
N ALA A 182 11.69 -9.37 -9.81
CA ALA A 182 10.57 -8.46 -9.68
C ALA A 182 9.27 -9.26 -9.54
N LYS A 183 8.61 -9.12 -8.38
CA LYS A 183 7.36 -9.82 -8.02
C LYS A 183 6.37 -8.81 -7.47
N TRP A 184 5.09 -9.16 -7.52
CA TRP A 184 4.05 -8.39 -6.84
C TRP A 184 4.30 -8.34 -5.34
N ARG A 185 4.26 -7.12 -4.79
CA ARG A 185 4.34 -6.86 -3.35
C ARG A 185 3.23 -5.91 -2.95
N GLN A 186 2.76 -6.08 -1.72
CA GLN A 186 1.88 -5.09 -1.10
C GLN A 186 2.74 -4.03 -0.42
N TYR A 187 2.45 -2.78 -0.76
CA TYR A 187 3.01 -1.60 -0.12
C TYR A 187 1.93 -0.98 0.76
N VAL A 188 2.29 -0.61 1.98
CA VAL A 188 1.39 0.00 2.96
C VAL A 188 2.12 1.18 3.59
N PHE A 189 1.52 2.35 3.52
CA PHE A 189 2.10 3.61 4.01
C PHE A 189 1.13 4.26 5.00
N ASP A 190 1.64 4.59 6.18
CA ASP A 190 0.92 5.42 7.14
C ASP A 190 0.94 6.88 6.65
N VAL A 191 -0.23 7.49 6.51
CA VAL A 191 -0.43 8.87 6.06
C VAL A 191 -1.25 9.67 7.08
N SER A 192 -1.27 9.24 8.34
CA SER A 192 -2.09 9.85 9.40
C SER A 192 -1.70 11.29 9.74
N ASP A 193 -0.45 11.67 9.48
CA ASP A 193 0.11 12.97 9.86
C ASP A 193 -0.06 14.06 8.77
N PHE A 194 -0.86 13.79 7.72
CA PHE A 194 -1.10 14.69 6.58
C PHE A 194 -2.44 15.43 6.63
#